data_AF-A0A673HAB5-F1
#
_entry.id   AF-A0A673HAB5-F1
#
_cell.length_a   1.000
_cell.length_b   1.000
_cell.length_c   1.000
_cell.angle_alpha   90.00
_cell.angle_beta   90.00
_cell.angle_gamma   90.00
#
_symmetry.space_group_name_H-M   'P 1'
#
loop_
_entity.id
_entity.type
_entity.pdbx_description
1 polymer ?
#
loop_
_entity_poly.entity_id
_entity_poly.type
_entity_poly.pdbx_seq_one_letter_code
_entity_poly.pdbx_strand_id
1 'polypeptide(L)'
;VIKEGFYVVLSMASHFALSGLGTHGWRAPMDCLRASEVCNQNSQCSSRFRIMRQCLVGRDRTTMLGNRECQAALEVLQDSPLYDCRCKRGMKRELQCLQSYWSIHMGLNEELYETSPYEPMHLSDEFRLASIISGKPCNPCLDAAKACNLNDTCKKQRTALMATCSPATPIQQVHEPCNRKRCHRGLRQFFDRVQTEFSYPLLFCSCRDKACAERRRQTIMPACSYEEKTKPNCLELRRTCRSDPLCR
;
A
#
# COMPACT_ATOMS: atom_id res chain seq x y z
N VAL A 1 76.39 2.80 -7.74
CA VAL A 1 75.08 3.39 -8.13
C VAL A 1 74.10 3.06 -7.00
N ILE A 2 74.31 3.65 -5.80
CA ILE A 2 73.53 4.76 -5.19
C ILE A 2 72.04 4.36 -5.06
N LYS A 3 71.66 3.68 -3.95
CA LYS A 3 71.07 4.17 -2.66
C LYS A 3 69.56 3.84 -2.64
N GLU A 4 69.08 2.91 -1.80
CA GLU A 4 68.77 3.03 -0.36
C GLU A 4 67.55 3.92 -0.06
N GLY A 5 66.57 3.38 0.68
CA GLY A 5 65.38 4.14 1.10
C GLY A 5 64.26 3.36 1.79
N PHE A 6 64.58 2.67 2.89
CA PHE A 6 63.64 2.25 3.95
C PHE A 6 62.87 3.45 4.55
N TYR A 7 61.59 3.32 4.88
CA TYR A 7 60.90 4.03 6.00
C TYR A 7 59.59 3.30 6.34
N VAL A 8 59.61 2.34 7.28
CA VAL A 8 59.14 2.48 8.68
C VAL A 8 57.70 3.01 8.80
N VAL A 9 56.74 2.10 9.06
CA VAL A 9 55.40 2.44 9.53
C VAL A 9 55.50 2.79 11.02
N LEU A 10 55.54 4.09 11.33
CA LEU A 10 55.41 4.60 12.70
C LEU A 10 53.93 4.58 13.10
N SER A 11 53.61 3.82 14.14
CA SER A 11 52.38 4.00 14.91
C SER A 11 52.53 5.25 15.78
N MET A 12 51.74 6.28 15.52
CA MET A 12 51.47 7.36 16.47
C MET A 12 49.97 7.66 16.47
N ALA A 13 49.35 7.38 17.61
CA ALA A 13 48.02 7.86 17.94
C ALA A 13 47.99 9.39 17.83
N SER A 14 46.93 9.93 17.21
CA SER A 14 46.60 11.34 17.32
C SER A 14 45.12 11.46 17.61
N HIS A 15 44.83 11.79 18.88
CA HIS A 15 43.53 12.24 19.33
C HIS A 15 43.21 13.56 18.63
N PHE A 16 42.22 13.54 17.74
CA PHE A 16 41.56 14.75 17.27
C PHE A 16 40.11 14.72 17.74
N ALA A 17 39.85 15.51 18.79
CA ALA A 17 38.52 15.97 19.12
C ALA A 17 38.05 16.89 18.00
N LEU A 18 37.03 16.47 17.24
CA LEU A 18 36.24 17.37 16.40
C LEU A 18 34.83 17.47 17.00
N SER A 19 34.64 18.57 17.71
CA SER A 19 33.34 19.09 18.11
C SER A 19 32.54 19.52 16.89
N GLY A 20 31.26 19.15 16.86
CA GLY A 20 30.19 19.91 16.22
C GLY A 20 30.18 19.97 14.69
N LEU A 21 29.45 19.05 14.07
CA LEU A 21 28.64 19.37 12.89
C LEU A 21 27.32 18.59 12.99
N GLY A 22 26.21 19.33 12.87
CA GLY A 22 24.86 18.86 13.15
C GLY A 22 24.52 17.57 12.42
N THR A 23 24.12 16.56 13.19
CA THR A 23 23.37 15.43 12.69
C THR A 23 22.01 15.95 12.20
N HIS A 24 21.90 16.28 10.90
CA HIS A 24 20.65 16.00 10.21
C HIS A 24 20.51 14.48 10.18
N GLY A 25 20.13 13.93 11.34
CA GLY A 25 19.77 12.55 11.47
C GLY A 25 18.68 12.28 10.46
N TRP A 26 18.89 11.29 9.60
CA TRP A 26 17.83 10.67 8.83
C TRP A 26 16.75 10.21 9.81
N ARG A 27 15.85 11.12 10.16
CA ARG A 27 14.75 10.86 11.07
C ARG A 27 13.84 9.94 10.26
N ALA A 28 13.77 8.67 10.65
CA ALA A 28 12.96 7.68 9.96
C ALA A 28 11.57 8.26 9.66
N PRO A 29 11.04 8.12 8.43
CA PRO A 29 9.75 8.68 8.05
C PRO A 29 8.70 8.45 9.13
N MET A 30 8.01 9.52 9.52
CA MET A 30 6.97 9.48 10.56
C MET A 30 5.70 8.90 9.97
N ASP A 31 5.31 7.70 10.40
CA ASP A 31 4.00 7.20 10.07
C ASP A 31 2.89 7.98 10.80
N CYS A 32 1.67 7.93 10.26
CA CYS A 32 0.56 8.70 10.82
C CYS A 32 0.13 8.25 12.22
N LEU A 33 0.49 7.04 12.66
CA LEU A 33 0.23 6.59 14.03
C LEU A 33 1.18 7.26 15.01
N ARG A 34 2.48 7.24 14.70
CA ARG A 34 3.52 7.89 15.52
C ARG A 34 3.35 9.42 15.50
N ALA A 35 2.99 10.00 14.37
CA ALA A 35 2.67 11.42 14.28
C ALA A 35 1.45 11.79 15.14
N SER A 36 0.42 10.93 15.16
CA SER A 36 -0.75 11.10 16.04
C SER A 36 -0.36 11.01 17.51
N GLU A 37 0.52 10.08 17.89
CA GLU A 37 1.00 9.94 19.27
C GLU A 37 1.75 11.20 19.73
N VAL A 38 2.64 11.74 18.90
CA VAL A 38 3.35 13.00 19.18
C VAL A 38 2.38 14.18 19.28
N CYS A 39 1.42 14.30 18.37
CA CYS A 39 0.40 15.34 18.44
C CYS A 39 -0.44 15.25 19.72
N ASN A 40 -0.77 14.04 20.16
CA ASN A 40 -1.55 13.82 21.39
C ASN A 40 -0.82 14.25 22.66
N GLN A 41 0.52 14.31 22.65
CA GLN A 41 1.31 14.82 23.77
C GLN A 41 1.32 16.36 23.85
N ASN A 42 0.98 17.05 22.78
CA ASN A 42 0.86 18.51 22.74
C ASN A 42 -0.62 18.92 22.86
N SER A 43 -0.97 19.68 23.89
CA SER A 43 -2.37 20.06 24.17
C SER A 43 -3.02 20.86 23.03
N GLN A 44 -2.27 21.76 22.40
CA GLN A 44 -2.74 22.57 21.28
C GLN A 44 -3.01 21.69 20.05
N CYS A 45 -2.05 20.83 19.68
CA CYS A 45 -2.21 19.91 18.55
C CYS A 45 -3.35 18.91 18.79
N SER A 46 -3.38 18.27 19.96
CA SER A 46 -4.39 17.28 20.37
C SER A 46 -5.82 17.86 20.31
N SER A 47 -6.00 19.09 20.80
CA SER A 47 -7.30 19.79 20.73
C SER A 47 -7.73 20.04 19.29
N ARG A 48 -6.86 20.59 18.45
CA ARG A 48 -7.16 20.85 17.02
C ARG A 48 -7.40 19.55 16.24
N PHE A 49 -6.66 18.49 16.53
CA PHE A 49 -6.86 17.20 15.90
C PHE A 49 -8.23 16.59 16.22
N ARG A 50 -8.71 16.73 17.46
CA ARG A 50 -10.07 16.29 17.85
C ARG A 50 -11.16 17.11 17.15
N ILE A 51 -11.00 18.44 17.08
CA ILE A 51 -11.91 19.33 16.34
C ILE A 51 -11.97 18.90 14.88
N MET A 52 -10.81 18.72 14.24
CA MET A 52 -10.76 18.32 12.84
C MET A 52 -11.46 16.98 12.58
N ARG A 53 -11.29 15.99 13.45
CA ARG A 53 -12.02 14.71 13.34
C ARG A 53 -13.54 14.89 13.36
N GLN A 54 -14.06 15.82 14.15
CA GLN A 54 -15.50 16.13 14.20
C GLN A 54 -15.98 16.86 12.94
N CYS A 55 -15.13 17.73 12.40
CA CYS A 55 -15.42 18.49 11.18
C CYS A 55 -15.66 17.61 9.94
N LEU A 56 -15.08 16.40 9.91
CA LEU A 56 -15.10 15.51 8.75
C LEU A 56 -16.25 14.49 8.75
N VAL A 57 -17.00 14.37 9.85
CA VAL A 57 -18.07 13.39 9.96
C VAL A 57 -19.24 13.82 9.08
N GLY A 58 -19.40 13.17 7.93
CA GLY A 58 -20.55 13.36 7.02
C GLY A 58 -20.55 14.68 6.26
N ARG A 59 -19.41 15.40 6.21
CA ARG A 59 -19.27 16.68 5.52
C ARG A 59 -18.23 16.61 4.41
N ASP A 60 -18.55 17.22 3.28
CA ASP A 60 -17.59 17.54 2.23
C ASP A 60 -16.66 18.69 2.68
N ARG A 61 -15.55 18.89 1.96
CA ARG A 61 -14.56 19.91 2.34
C ARG A 61 -15.13 21.31 2.28
N THR A 62 -15.94 21.66 1.29
CA THR A 62 -16.53 23.00 1.17
C THR A 62 -17.38 23.33 2.39
N THR A 63 -18.24 22.39 2.81
CA THR A 63 -19.02 22.53 4.04
C THR A 63 -18.14 22.59 5.30
N MET A 64 -17.06 21.80 5.35
CA MET A 64 -16.11 21.83 6.46
C MET A 64 -15.36 23.17 6.57
N LEU A 65 -14.86 23.70 5.46
CA LEU A 65 -14.12 24.96 5.42
C LEU A 65 -15.02 26.19 5.65
N GLY A 66 -16.34 26.06 5.47
CA GLY A 66 -17.29 27.08 5.92
C GLY A 66 -17.32 27.27 7.44
N ASN A 67 -16.79 26.34 8.23
CA ASN A 67 -16.69 26.44 9.67
C ASN A 67 -15.31 26.98 10.10
N ARG A 68 -15.31 28.15 10.75
CA ARG A 68 -14.10 28.82 11.26
C ARG A 68 -13.29 27.98 12.23
N GLU A 69 -13.92 27.16 13.08
CA GLU A 69 -13.20 26.29 14.01
C GLU A 69 -12.44 25.18 13.29
N CYS A 70 -13.03 24.65 12.22
CA CYS A 70 -12.40 23.64 11.38
C CYS A 70 -11.23 24.23 10.60
N GLN A 71 -11.40 25.42 10.03
CA GLN A 71 -10.31 26.14 9.35
C GLN A 71 -9.14 26.42 10.31
N ALA A 72 -9.42 26.98 11.49
CA ALA A 72 -8.39 27.28 12.48
C ALA A 72 -7.69 26.00 13.00
N ALA A 73 -8.42 24.88 13.07
CA ALA A 73 -7.83 23.59 13.39
C ALA A 73 -6.90 23.08 12.28
N LEU A 74 -7.25 23.29 11.00
CA LEU A 74 -6.41 22.87 9.88
C LEU A 74 -5.07 23.63 9.87
N GLU A 75 -5.11 24.95 10.06
CA GLU A 75 -3.91 25.81 10.07
C GLU A 75 -2.89 25.32 11.10
N VAL A 76 -3.32 24.99 12.31
CA VAL A 76 -2.43 24.45 13.36
C VAL A 76 -1.90 23.05 13.00
N LEU A 77 -2.74 22.22 12.36
CA LEU A 77 -2.34 20.86 12.00
C LEU A 77 -1.37 20.81 10.82
N GLN A 78 -1.37 21.83 9.94
CA GLN A 78 -0.41 21.98 8.85
C GLN A 78 1.03 22.10 9.36
N ASP A 79 1.24 22.78 10.48
CA ASP A 79 2.56 22.93 11.11
C ASP A 79 2.96 21.71 11.98
N SER A 80 2.12 20.67 12.02
CA SER A 80 2.35 19.50 12.85
C SER A 80 2.95 18.33 12.06
N PRO A 81 3.64 17.37 12.72
CA PRO A 81 4.13 16.16 12.06
C PRO A 81 3.05 15.29 11.42
N LEU A 82 1.77 15.55 11.71
CA LEU A 82 0.66 14.86 11.07
C LEU A 82 0.56 15.22 9.59
N TYR A 83 0.80 16.48 9.19
CA TYR A 83 0.55 16.93 7.82
C TYR A 83 1.39 16.21 6.76
N ASP A 84 2.64 15.85 7.09
CA ASP A 84 3.52 15.13 6.17
C ASP A 84 3.61 13.63 6.46
N CYS A 85 2.76 13.11 7.34
CA CYS A 85 2.78 11.68 7.67
C CYS A 85 2.37 10.83 6.46
N ARG A 86 2.92 9.62 6.38
CA ARG A 86 2.55 8.62 5.36
C ARG A 86 2.37 7.25 5.99
N CYS A 87 1.57 6.40 5.37
CA CYS A 87 1.35 5.01 5.75
C CYS A 87 2.21 4.07 4.92
N LYS A 88 2.39 2.85 5.40
CA LYS A 88 3.08 1.78 4.67
C LYS A 88 2.07 0.70 4.31
N ARG A 89 2.11 0.24 3.06
CA ARG A 89 1.24 -0.87 2.62
C ARG A 89 1.55 -2.13 3.43
N GLY A 90 0.51 -2.83 3.87
CA GLY A 90 0.64 -4.07 4.64
C GLY A 90 1.12 -3.91 6.09
N MET A 91 1.14 -2.68 6.62
CA MET A 91 1.47 -2.46 8.04
C MET A 91 0.38 -3.01 8.98
N LYS A 92 0.74 -3.49 10.17
CA LYS A 92 -0.19 -4.16 11.12
C LYS A 92 -1.44 -3.34 11.46
N ARG A 93 -1.32 -2.01 11.50
CA ARG A 93 -2.39 -1.05 11.86
C ARG A 93 -2.72 -0.11 10.68
N GLU A 94 -2.64 -0.61 9.45
CA GLU A 94 -2.80 0.17 8.21
C GLU A 94 -4.10 0.99 8.19
N LEU A 95 -5.25 0.35 8.49
CA LEU A 95 -6.53 1.05 8.54
C LEU A 95 -6.53 2.24 9.52
N GLN A 96 -5.89 2.09 10.68
CA GLN A 96 -5.81 3.17 11.68
C GLN A 96 -4.85 4.29 11.24
N CYS A 97 -3.78 3.92 10.54
CA CYS A 97 -2.88 4.89 9.92
C CYS A 97 -3.63 5.74 8.88
N LEU A 98 -4.38 5.08 7.98
CA LEU A 98 -5.18 5.75 6.95
C LEU A 98 -6.27 6.61 7.55
N GLN A 99 -6.98 6.14 8.57
CA GLN A 99 -7.95 6.97 9.30
C GLN A 99 -7.31 8.24 9.88
N SER A 100 -6.07 8.14 10.37
CA SER A 100 -5.33 9.30 10.89
C SER A 100 -4.90 10.26 9.78
N TYR A 101 -4.41 9.75 8.65
CA TYR A 101 -4.07 10.55 7.46
C TYR A 101 -5.32 11.26 6.90
N TRP A 102 -6.39 10.52 6.65
CA TRP A 102 -7.62 11.10 6.11
C TRP A 102 -8.24 12.09 7.10
N SER A 103 -7.99 11.99 8.41
CA SER A 103 -8.48 12.98 9.38
C SER A 103 -7.93 14.40 9.17
N ILE A 104 -6.90 14.62 8.35
CA ILE A 104 -6.35 15.96 8.06
C ILE A 104 -6.26 16.27 6.56
N HIS A 105 -6.27 15.23 5.70
CA HIS A 105 -6.10 15.37 4.25
C HIS A 105 -7.41 15.32 3.46
N MET A 106 -8.58 15.32 4.12
CA MET A 106 -9.87 15.30 3.44
C MET A 106 -10.04 16.48 2.48
N GLY A 107 -10.26 16.14 1.21
CA GLY A 107 -10.65 17.07 0.15
C GLY A 107 -9.56 18.01 -0.34
N LEU A 108 -8.28 17.78 -0.02
CA LEU A 108 -7.19 18.66 -0.48
C LEU A 108 -7.14 18.84 -2.00
N ASN A 109 -7.75 17.95 -2.79
CA ASN A 109 -8.07 18.17 -4.20
C ASN A 109 -9.47 17.61 -4.50
N GLU A 110 -10.46 18.48 -4.64
CA GLU A 110 -11.48 18.20 -5.66
C GLU A 110 -10.85 18.50 -7.00
N GLU A 111 -11.09 17.63 -7.98
CA GLU A 111 -10.64 17.73 -9.38
C GLU A 111 -9.30 17.01 -9.69
N LEU A 112 -9.44 15.70 -9.96
CA LEU A 112 -8.56 14.81 -10.71
C LEU A 112 -7.52 13.95 -9.95
N TYR A 113 -6.74 14.45 -8.97
CA TYR A 113 -5.73 13.62 -8.28
C TYR A 113 -5.63 13.92 -6.77
N GLU A 114 -5.88 12.93 -5.92
CA GLU A 114 -5.66 13.00 -4.46
C GLU A 114 -4.23 12.55 -4.11
N THR A 115 -3.56 13.25 -3.19
CA THR A 115 -2.22 12.86 -2.72
C THR A 115 -2.27 11.50 -2.02
N SER A 116 -1.41 10.57 -2.43
CA SER A 116 -1.39 9.22 -1.88
C SER A 116 -1.05 9.23 -0.38
N PRO A 117 -1.82 8.52 0.46
CA PRO A 117 -1.50 8.36 1.88
C PRO A 117 -0.27 7.49 2.12
N TYR A 118 0.20 6.76 1.11
CA TYR A 118 1.29 5.80 1.28
C TYR A 118 2.65 6.39 0.91
N GLU A 119 3.70 5.86 1.54
CA GLU A 119 5.07 6.09 1.09
C GLU A 119 5.24 5.60 -0.37
N PRO A 120 5.97 6.34 -1.22
CA PRO A 120 6.29 5.89 -2.56
C PRO A 120 6.97 4.53 -2.53
N MET A 121 6.43 3.58 -3.28
CA MET A 121 7.07 2.27 -3.46
C MET A 121 8.29 2.46 -4.37
N HIS A 122 9.50 2.24 -3.85
CA HIS A 122 10.68 2.06 -4.67
C HIS A 122 10.64 0.66 -5.29
N LEU A 123 9.92 0.50 -6.40
CA LEU A 123 10.13 -0.66 -7.26
C LEU A 123 11.50 -0.49 -7.90
N SER A 124 12.48 -1.29 -7.50
CA SER A 124 13.71 -1.42 -8.29
C SER A 124 13.32 -1.91 -9.68
N ASP A 125 13.71 -1.17 -10.72
CA ASP A 125 13.47 -1.48 -12.14
C ASP A 125 14.01 -2.86 -12.57
N GLU A 126 14.73 -3.55 -11.68
CA GLU A 126 15.31 -4.87 -11.86
C GLU A 126 14.30 -5.96 -12.20
N PHE A 127 13.06 -5.86 -11.70
CA PHE A 127 12.01 -6.87 -11.96
C PHE A 127 11.25 -6.67 -13.28
N ARG A 128 11.39 -5.52 -13.96
CA ARG A 128 10.68 -5.26 -15.23
C ARG A 128 11.35 -5.90 -16.45
N LEU A 129 12.60 -6.35 -16.34
CA LEU A 129 13.40 -6.82 -17.48
C LEU A 129 13.48 -8.35 -17.62
N ALA A 130 13.02 -9.13 -16.65
CA ALA A 130 13.26 -10.58 -16.61
C ALA A 130 12.32 -11.45 -17.49
N SER A 131 11.70 -10.93 -18.56
CA SER A 131 10.76 -11.74 -19.36
C SER A 131 10.79 -11.46 -20.86
N ILE A 132 11.99 -11.33 -21.43
CA ILE A 132 12.18 -11.47 -22.87
C ILE A 132 13.30 -12.50 -23.08
N ILE A 133 13.01 -13.51 -23.90
CA ILE A 133 13.89 -14.60 -24.37
C ILE A 133 13.84 -15.90 -23.55
N SER A 134 12.86 -16.75 -23.87
CA SER A 134 13.07 -18.21 -23.88
C SER A 134 12.21 -18.84 -24.98
N GLY A 135 12.86 -19.38 -26.01
CA GLY A 135 12.27 -19.92 -27.23
C GLY A 135 11.61 -21.30 -27.10
N LYS A 136 10.84 -21.54 -26.03
CA LYS A 136 9.99 -22.73 -25.88
C LYS A 136 8.51 -22.34 -26.05
N PRO A 137 7.58 -23.28 -26.33
CA PRO A 137 6.15 -23.01 -26.23
C PRO A 137 5.80 -22.78 -24.75
N CYS A 138 6.16 -21.61 -24.24
CA CYS A 138 5.97 -21.20 -22.87
C CYS A 138 4.54 -20.69 -22.72
N ASN A 139 3.83 -21.18 -21.69
CA ASN A 139 2.64 -20.52 -21.18
C ASN A 139 3.07 -19.82 -19.89
N PRO A 140 3.47 -18.54 -19.93
CA PRO A 140 4.07 -17.85 -18.79
C PRO A 140 3.17 -17.87 -17.55
N CYS A 141 1.85 -17.85 -17.72
CA CYS A 141 0.90 -17.96 -16.62
C CYS A 141 0.89 -19.36 -15.98
N LEU A 142 1.09 -20.42 -16.76
CA LEU A 142 1.24 -21.77 -16.24
C LEU A 142 2.56 -21.91 -15.47
N ASP A 143 3.64 -21.34 -15.99
CA ASP A 143 4.95 -21.38 -15.34
C ASP A 143 4.95 -20.56 -14.03
N ALA A 144 4.31 -19.40 -14.02
CA ALA A 144 4.05 -18.64 -12.80
C ALA A 144 3.21 -19.44 -11.78
N ALA A 145 2.19 -20.15 -12.25
CA ALA A 145 1.38 -21.03 -11.40
C ALA A 145 2.19 -22.18 -10.80
N LYS A 146 3.12 -22.77 -11.57
CA LYS A 146 4.05 -23.79 -11.07
C LYS A 146 5.01 -23.22 -10.03
N ALA A 147 5.62 -22.07 -10.32
CA ALA A 147 6.53 -21.39 -9.38
C ALA A 147 5.85 -21.08 -8.04
N CYS A 148 4.62 -20.54 -8.07
CA CYS A 148 3.83 -20.33 -6.86
C CYS A 148 3.53 -21.64 -6.11
N ASN A 149 3.25 -22.74 -6.83
CA ASN A 149 2.96 -24.03 -6.21
C ASN A 149 4.19 -24.70 -5.58
N LEU A 150 5.40 -24.30 -5.99
CA LEU A 150 6.66 -24.75 -5.39
C LEU A 150 7.08 -23.91 -4.17
N ASN A 151 6.52 -22.71 -4.00
CA ASN A 151 6.72 -21.87 -2.83
C ASN A 151 5.62 -22.11 -1.79
N ASP A 152 5.98 -22.54 -0.58
CA ASP A 152 5.00 -22.90 0.47
C ASP A 152 4.08 -21.75 0.87
N THR A 153 4.61 -20.52 0.98
CA THR A 153 3.80 -19.34 1.31
C THR A 153 2.82 -19.04 0.20
N CYS A 154 3.26 -18.98 -1.07
CA CYS A 154 2.38 -18.71 -2.21
C CYS A 154 1.31 -19.79 -2.37
N LYS A 155 1.70 -21.07 -2.34
CA LYS A 155 0.78 -22.22 -2.38
C LYS A 155 -0.26 -22.13 -1.28
N LYS A 156 0.15 -21.88 -0.03
CA LYS A 156 -0.76 -21.78 1.12
C LYS A 156 -1.75 -20.63 0.96
N GLN A 157 -1.28 -19.43 0.62
CA GLN A 157 -2.17 -18.27 0.43
C GLN A 157 -3.10 -18.46 -0.77
N ARG A 158 -2.62 -19.07 -1.87
CA ARG A 158 -3.43 -19.39 -3.05
C ARG A 158 -4.57 -20.35 -2.72
N THR A 159 -4.27 -21.44 -2.01
CA THR A 159 -5.29 -22.40 -1.55
C THR A 159 -6.31 -21.74 -0.63
N ALA A 160 -5.86 -20.89 0.30
CA ALA A 160 -6.75 -20.13 1.18
C ALA A 160 -7.65 -19.16 0.41
N LEU A 161 -7.12 -18.47 -0.60
CA LEU A 161 -7.89 -17.60 -1.50
C LEU A 161 -8.97 -18.39 -2.23
N MET A 162 -8.60 -19.51 -2.86
CA MET A 162 -9.55 -20.37 -3.58
C MET A 162 -10.67 -20.85 -2.64
N ALA A 163 -10.34 -21.36 -1.45
CA ALA A 163 -11.33 -21.80 -0.47
C ALA A 163 -12.26 -20.67 0.00
N THR A 164 -11.76 -19.43 0.03
CA THR A 164 -12.53 -18.26 0.48
C THR A 164 -13.49 -17.72 -0.60
N CYS A 165 -13.13 -17.89 -1.87
CA CYS A 165 -13.91 -17.42 -3.02
C CYS A 165 -14.83 -18.49 -3.63
N SER A 166 -14.66 -19.76 -3.26
CA SER A 166 -15.56 -20.84 -3.67
C SER A 166 -16.93 -20.75 -2.97
N PRO A 167 -18.02 -21.22 -3.62
CA PRO A 167 -19.32 -21.36 -2.97
C PRO A 167 -19.24 -22.34 -1.79
N ALA A 168 -19.93 -22.04 -0.69
CA ALA A 168 -19.94 -22.92 0.49
C ALA A 168 -20.79 -24.18 0.28
N THR A 169 -21.83 -24.11 -0.57
CA THR A 169 -22.71 -25.23 -0.91
C THR A 169 -23.19 -25.14 -2.37
N PRO A 170 -23.53 -26.27 -3.01
CA PRO A 170 -24.11 -26.27 -4.37
C PRO A 170 -25.44 -25.50 -4.46
N ILE A 171 -26.22 -25.47 -3.38
CA ILE A 171 -27.55 -24.86 -3.32
C ILE A 171 -27.47 -23.32 -3.37
N GLN A 172 -26.40 -22.72 -2.83
CA GLN A 172 -26.19 -21.28 -2.86
C GLN A 172 -25.79 -20.72 -4.23
N GLN A 173 -25.31 -21.57 -5.15
CA GLN A 173 -24.86 -21.15 -6.48
C GLN A 173 -25.96 -20.45 -7.30
N VAL A 174 -27.24 -20.73 -7.00
CA VAL A 174 -28.40 -20.19 -7.74
C VAL A 174 -28.70 -18.73 -7.40
N HIS A 175 -28.38 -18.26 -6.19
CA HIS A 175 -28.71 -16.89 -5.74
C HIS A 175 -27.48 -16.03 -5.44
N GLU A 176 -26.44 -16.60 -4.81
CA GLU A 176 -25.18 -15.93 -4.48
C GLU A 176 -23.98 -16.85 -4.77
N PRO A 177 -23.18 -16.58 -5.82
CA PRO A 177 -22.10 -17.48 -6.24
C PRO A 177 -21.02 -17.66 -5.16
N CYS A 178 -20.87 -16.69 -4.24
CA CYS A 178 -19.92 -16.74 -3.13
C CYS A 178 -20.19 -15.60 -2.12
N ASN A 179 -19.50 -15.63 -0.97
CA ASN A 179 -19.38 -14.45 -0.11
C ASN A 179 -18.31 -13.48 -0.64
N ARG A 180 -18.72 -12.51 -1.47
CA ARG A 180 -17.83 -11.54 -2.13
C ARG A 180 -16.95 -10.76 -1.16
N LYS A 181 -17.49 -10.30 -0.02
CA LYS A 181 -16.73 -9.56 1.01
C LYS A 181 -15.59 -10.41 1.59
N ARG A 182 -15.85 -11.70 1.82
CA ARG A 182 -14.84 -12.66 2.29
C ARG A 182 -13.78 -12.90 1.21
N CYS A 183 -14.19 -13.08 -0.05
CA CYS A 183 -13.27 -13.26 -1.18
C CYS A 183 -12.36 -12.06 -1.39
N HIS A 184 -12.88 -10.83 -1.36
CA HIS A 184 -12.07 -9.60 -1.45
C HIS A 184 -11.05 -9.50 -0.31
N ARG A 185 -11.41 -9.92 0.90
CA ARG A 185 -10.46 -10.00 2.03
C ARG A 185 -9.37 -11.03 1.76
N GLY A 186 -9.71 -12.19 1.22
CA GLY A 186 -8.76 -13.22 0.80
C GLY A 186 -7.80 -12.72 -0.29
N LEU A 187 -8.31 -11.99 -1.28
CA LEU A 187 -7.49 -11.39 -2.35
C LEU A 187 -6.48 -10.38 -1.80
N ARG A 188 -6.93 -9.46 -0.92
CA ARG A 188 -6.01 -8.52 -0.25
C ARG A 188 -4.92 -9.28 0.50
N GLN A 189 -5.30 -10.23 1.34
CA GLN A 189 -4.33 -11.05 2.08
C GLN A 189 -3.35 -11.81 1.19
N PHE A 190 -3.80 -12.30 0.03
CA PHE A 190 -2.92 -12.95 -0.94
C PHE A 190 -1.85 -11.98 -1.45
N PHE A 191 -2.25 -10.81 -1.96
CA PHE A 191 -1.31 -9.84 -2.52
C PHE A 191 -0.45 -9.13 -1.46
N ASP A 192 -0.92 -9.02 -0.21
CA ASP A 192 -0.13 -8.44 0.88
C ASP A 192 0.94 -9.41 1.42
N ARG A 193 0.68 -10.73 1.37
CA ARG A 193 1.54 -11.75 2.01
C ARG A 193 2.42 -12.52 1.04
N VAL A 194 2.03 -12.60 -0.24
CA VAL A 194 2.82 -13.28 -1.27
C VAL A 194 3.78 -12.28 -1.89
N GLN A 195 5.07 -12.62 -1.88
CA GLN A 195 6.11 -11.80 -2.50
C GLN A 195 5.78 -11.49 -3.96
N THR A 196 6.15 -10.28 -4.40
CA THR A 196 5.85 -9.78 -5.74
C THR A 196 6.46 -10.65 -6.84
N GLU A 197 7.59 -11.31 -6.58
CA GLU A 197 8.22 -12.29 -7.47
C GLU A 197 7.32 -13.50 -7.83
N PHE A 198 6.32 -13.83 -7.00
CA PHE A 198 5.33 -14.86 -7.30
C PHE A 198 3.96 -14.28 -7.68
N SER A 199 3.52 -13.21 -7.00
CA SER A 199 2.17 -12.67 -7.22
C SER A 199 2.05 -11.90 -8.53
N TYR A 200 3.09 -11.17 -8.95
CA TYR A 200 3.04 -10.38 -10.18
C TYR A 200 3.06 -11.26 -11.45
N PRO A 201 3.91 -12.30 -11.56
CA PRO A 201 3.85 -13.20 -12.71
C PRO A 201 2.50 -13.91 -12.86
N LEU A 202 1.76 -14.17 -11.77
CA LEU A 202 0.40 -14.74 -11.86
C LEU A 202 -0.63 -13.77 -12.46
N LEU A 203 -0.47 -12.47 -12.20
CA LEU A 203 -1.43 -11.44 -12.59
C LEU A 203 -1.08 -10.80 -13.94
N PHE A 204 0.21 -10.65 -14.23
CA PHE A 204 0.74 -9.87 -15.35
C PHE A 204 1.50 -10.70 -16.39
N CYS A 205 1.46 -12.04 -16.31
CA CYS A 205 2.00 -12.92 -17.35
C CYS A 205 1.48 -12.54 -18.75
N SER A 206 2.36 -12.57 -19.75
CA SER A 206 1.99 -12.40 -21.16
C SER A 206 1.37 -13.68 -21.72
N CYS A 207 0.49 -13.55 -22.71
CA CYS A 207 -0.23 -14.67 -23.32
C CYS A 207 -0.28 -14.56 -24.83
N ARG A 208 -0.21 -15.71 -25.51
CA ARG A 208 -0.34 -15.83 -26.97
C ARG A 208 -1.63 -16.52 -27.41
N ASP A 209 -2.30 -17.24 -26.52
CA ASP A 209 -3.53 -17.97 -26.80
C ASP A 209 -4.63 -17.67 -25.76
N LYS A 210 -5.85 -18.11 -26.08
CA LYS A 210 -7.03 -17.93 -25.22
C LYS A 210 -6.93 -18.71 -23.90
N ALA A 211 -6.29 -19.88 -23.89
CA ALA A 211 -6.18 -20.72 -22.71
C ALA A 211 -5.29 -20.07 -21.62
N CYS A 212 -4.15 -19.48 -22.03
CA CYS A 212 -3.30 -18.65 -21.19
C CYS A 212 -4.06 -17.41 -20.70
N ALA A 213 -4.74 -16.71 -21.60
CA ALA A 213 -5.49 -15.50 -21.24
C ALA A 213 -6.58 -15.80 -20.20
N GLU A 214 -7.28 -16.94 -20.34
CA GLU A 214 -8.28 -17.38 -19.37
C GLU A 214 -7.63 -17.78 -18.03
N ARG A 215 -6.49 -18.46 -18.04
CA ARG A 215 -5.73 -18.74 -16.81
C ARG A 215 -5.38 -17.46 -16.06
N ARG A 216 -4.92 -16.43 -16.78
CA ARG A 216 -4.63 -15.10 -16.20
C ARG A 216 -5.88 -14.44 -15.64
N ARG A 217 -7.00 -14.49 -16.39
CA ARG A 217 -8.29 -13.93 -15.95
C ARG A 217 -8.79 -14.59 -14.66
N GLN A 218 -8.60 -15.90 -14.53
CA GLN A 218 -9.01 -16.69 -13.37
C GLN A 218 -8.18 -16.43 -12.11
N THR A 219 -7.02 -15.76 -12.19
CA THR A 219 -6.14 -15.47 -11.05
C THR A 219 -6.88 -14.78 -9.89
N ILE A 220 -7.84 -13.91 -10.18
CA ILE A 220 -8.61 -13.17 -9.17
C ILE A 220 -9.99 -13.76 -8.86
N MET A 221 -10.33 -14.96 -9.36
CA MET A 221 -11.64 -15.59 -9.17
C MET A 221 -12.82 -14.69 -9.62
N PRO A 222 -12.88 -14.28 -10.89
CA PRO A 222 -13.74 -13.20 -11.37
C PRO A 222 -15.25 -13.46 -11.16
N ALA A 223 -15.70 -14.72 -11.24
CA ALA A 223 -17.11 -15.08 -11.00
C ALA A 223 -17.61 -14.70 -9.58
N CYS A 224 -16.68 -14.53 -8.63
CA CYS A 224 -16.98 -14.14 -7.27
C CYS A 224 -16.56 -12.69 -6.98
N SER A 225 -15.35 -12.30 -7.39
CA SER A 225 -14.71 -11.05 -6.98
C SER A 225 -14.94 -9.87 -7.90
N TYR A 226 -15.33 -10.11 -9.16
CA TYR A 226 -15.43 -9.10 -10.20
C TYR A 226 -16.83 -9.02 -10.80
N GLU A 227 -17.34 -10.14 -11.34
CA GLU A 227 -18.62 -10.23 -12.02
C GLU A 227 -19.78 -9.88 -11.07
N GLU A 228 -20.73 -9.09 -11.56
CA GLU A 228 -21.94 -8.64 -10.85
C GLU A 228 -23.12 -8.67 -11.84
N LYS A 229 -24.34 -8.80 -11.31
CA LYS A 229 -25.57 -8.85 -12.13
C LYS A 229 -25.80 -7.53 -12.88
N THR A 230 -25.46 -6.42 -12.25
CA THR A 230 -25.55 -5.07 -12.81
C THR A 230 -24.17 -4.44 -12.85
N LYS A 231 -23.93 -3.57 -13.83
CA LYS A 231 -22.69 -2.81 -13.95
C LYS A 231 -22.98 -1.37 -13.52
N PRO A 232 -22.68 -0.96 -12.28
CA PRO A 232 -22.92 0.40 -11.81
C PRO A 232 -22.02 1.41 -12.54
N ASN A 233 -22.37 2.70 -12.45
CA ASN A 233 -21.56 3.75 -13.04
C ASN A 233 -20.21 3.90 -12.32
N CYS A 234 -19.13 4.16 -13.05
CA CYS A 234 -17.79 4.30 -12.46
C CYS A 234 -17.70 5.43 -11.43
N LEU A 235 -18.45 6.53 -11.61
CA LEU A 235 -18.48 7.64 -10.66
C LEU A 235 -19.21 7.27 -9.37
N GLU A 236 -20.23 6.41 -9.44
CA GLU A 236 -20.91 5.88 -8.25
C GLU A 236 -19.97 4.97 -7.47
N LEU A 237 -19.31 4.03 -8.15
CA LEU A 237 -18.27 3.18 -7.55
C LEU A 237 -17.15 4.02 -6.91
N ARG A 238 -16.73 5.12 -7.57
CA ARG A 238 -15.74 6.05 -7.02
C ARG A 238 -16.22 6.68 -5.71
N ARG A 239 -17.49 7.10 -5.62
CA ARG A 239 -18.06 7.64 -4.37
C ARG A 239 -18.09 6.58 -3.27
N THR A 240 -18.48 5.34 -3.60
CA THR A 240 -18.44 4.21 -2.65
C THR A 240 -17.02 3.90 -2.17
N CYS A 241 -16.03 3.95 -3.06
CA CYS A 241 -14.64 3.72 -2.70
C CYS A 241 -14.09 4.83 -1.78
N ARG A 242 -14.45 6.09 -2.05
CA ARG A 242 -14.03 7.26 -1.24
C ARG A 242 -14.51 7.23 0.21
N SER A 243 -15.57 6.50 0.52
CA SER A 243 -16.05 6.36 1.91
C SER A 243 -15.31 5.27 2.69
N ASP A 244 -14.54 4.40 2.03
CA ASP A 244 -13.71 3.37 2.65
C ASP A 244 -12.23 3.84 2.68
N PRO A 245 -11.61 4.00 3.87
CA PRO A 245 -10.25 4.50 3.99
C PRO A 245 -9.16 3.67 3.31
N LEU A 246 -9.41 2.37 3.09
CA LEU A 246 -8.46 1.46 2.42
C LEU A 246 -8.63 1.46 0.91
N CYS A 247 -9.87 1.61 0.43
CA CYS A 247 -10.17 1.69 -1.00
C CYS A 247 -9.71 3.03 -1.59
N ARG A 248 -9.96 4.12 -0.85
CA ARG A 248 -9.55 5.47 -1.20
C ARG A 248 -8.03 5.60 -1.30
#